data_AF-A0A6G9YGB7-F1
#
_entry.id   AF-A0A6G9YGB7-F1
#
_cell.length_a   1.000
_cell.length_b   1.000
_cell.length_c   1.000
_cell.angle_alpha   90.00
_cell.angle_beta   90.00
_cell.angle_gamma   90.00
#
_symmetry.space_group_name_H-M   'P 1'
#
loop_
_entity.id
_entity.type
_entity.pdbx_description
1 polymer ?
#
loop_
_entity_poly.entity_id
_entity_poly.type
_entity_poly.pdbx_seq_one_letter_code
_entity_poly.pdbx_strand_id
1 'polypeptide(L)'
;MTRDFPRPRPRAAAGATVLLCAAIAAALTGCSEVKTALNRGGDTPCSEYVKQDQDTQRVTITKFVKQQTNDDHEPAGTVVDLTMASVGVLCGVQANADTPIKNADVAGIFIKK
;
A
#
# COMPACT_ATOMS: atom_id res chain seq x y z
N MET A 1 5.94 -18.48 31.95
CA MET A 1 7.09 -19.10 31.25
C MET A 1 7.98 -17.97 30.73
N THR A 2 8.85 -17.43 31.58
CA THR A 2 9.86 -16.41 31.23
C THR A 2 11.14 -17.12 30.84
N ARG A 3 11.54 -17.07 29.57
CA ARG A 3 12.81 -17.63 29.11
C ARG A 3 13.92 -16.60 29.31
N ASP A 4 14.79 -16.93 30.26
CA ASP A 4 16.07 -16.29 30.55
C ASP A 4 17.01 -16.44 29.35
N PHE A 5 17.45 -15.33 28.76
CA PHE A 5 18.43 -15.31 27.68
C PHE A 5 19.81 -14.92 28.27
N PRO A 6 20.85 -15.77 28.15
CA PRO A 6 22.17 -15.43 28.65
C PRO A 6 22.83 -14.33 27.80
N ARG A 7 23.37 -13.30 28.45
CA ARG A 7 24.21 -12.27 27.80
C ARG A 7 25.59 -12.84 27.44
N PRO A 8 26.11 -12.64 26.21
CA PRO A 8 27.48 -12.98 25.89
C PRO A 8 28.46 -11.94 26.49
N ARG A 9 29.56 -12.43 27.07
CA ARG A 9 30.67 -11.59 27.56
C ARG A 9 31.58 -11.19 26.39
N PRO A 10 32.04 -9.92 26.28
CA PRO A 10 32.97 -9.53 25.25
C PRO A 10 34.40 -9.93 25.63
N ARG A 11 35.06 -10.72 24.79
CA ARG A 11 36.52 -10.85 24.77
C ARG A 11 37.03 -10.05 23.58
N ALA A 12 37.85 -9.04 23.86
CA ALA A 12 38.56 -8.26 22.85
C ALA A 12 39.73 -9.08 22.28
N ALA A 13 39.83 -9.16 20.96
CA ALA A 13 41.08 -9.39 20.23
C ALA A 13 40.90 -8.98 18.76
N ALA A 14 41.98 -8.46 18.19
CA ALA A 14 42.10 -7.68 16.97
C ALA A 14 41.94 -8.47 15.65
N GLY A 15 41.65 -7.72 14.57
CA GLY A 15 42.23 -7.98 13.25
C GLY A 15 41.34 -8.59 12.16
N ALA A 16 41.14 -7.80 11.09
CA ALA A 16 41.07 -8.22 9.68
C ALA A 16 39.80 -8.92 9.11
N THR A 17 39.05 -8.12 8.33
CA THR A 17 38.67 -8.39 6.92
C THR A 17 37.42 -9.26 6.62
N VAL A 18 36.39 -8.56 6.13
CA VAL A 18 35.49 -8.89 5.00
C VAL A 18 34.31 -9.86 5.23
N LEU A 19 33.13 -9.23 5.14
CA LEU A 19 31.87 -9.66 4.52
C LEU A 19 31.30 -11.04 4.87
N LEU A 20 30.09 -11.06 5.44
CA LEU A 20 28.99 -11.76 4.77
C LEU A 20 27.61 -11.19 5.16
N CYS A 21 26.82 -10.99 4.12
CA CYS A 21 25.50 -10.41 4.06
C CYS A 21 24.49 -11.03 5.02
N ALA A 22 24.02 -10.28 6.02
CA ALA A 22 22.86 -10.67 6.82
C ALA A 22 21.99 -9.45 7.16
N ALA A 23 21.39 -8.81 6.15
CA ALA A 23 20.37 -7.78 6.40
C ALA A 23 19.25 -7.72 5.34
N ILE A 24 19.01 -8.79 4.56
CA ILE A 24 17.91 -8.80 3.57
C ILE A 24 16.61 -9.43 4.13
N ALA A 25 16.64 -9.99 5.35
CA ALA A 25 15.46 -10.65 5.92
C ALA A 25 14.37 -9.68 6.44
N ALA A 26 14.64 -8.37 6.52
CA ALA A 26 13.64 -7.37 6.92
C ALA A 26 12.90 -6.72 5.73
N ALA A 27 13.27 -7.02 4.49
CA ALA A 27 12.67 -6.39 3.31
C ALA A 27 11.27 -6.92 2.94
N LEU A 28 10.87 -8.07 3.49
CA LEU A 28 9.60 -8.72 3.09
C LEU A 28 8.37 -8.15 3.79
N THR A 29 8.50 -7.48 4.94
CA THR A 29 7.41 -6.68 5.53
C THR A 29 7.42 -5.24 5.00
N GLY A 30 8.58 -4.75 4.54
CA GLY A 30 8.75 -3.39 4.02
C GLY A 30 8.22 -3.15 2.60
N CYS A 31 7.98 -4.19 1.78
CA CYS A 31 7.43 -3.97 0.43
C CYS A 31 6.00 -3.41 0.46
N SER A 32 5.17 -3.81 1.43
CA SER A 32 3.81 -3.28 1.58
C SER A 32 3.81 -1.85 2.11
N GLU A 33 4.72 -1.51 3.02
CA GLU A 33 4.88 -0.16 3.56
C GLU A 33 5.49 0.80 2.54
N VAL A 34 6.43 0.34 1.71
CA VAL A 34 7.00 1.12 0.58
C VAL A 34 5.97 1.28 -0.55
N LYS A 35 5.24 0.21 -0.92
CA LYS A 35 4.11 0.32 -1.86
C LYS A 35 3.10 1.30 -1.32
N THR A 36 2.75 1.23 -0.04
CA THR A 36 1.85 2.19 0.60
C THR A 36 2.44 3.60 0.52
N ALA A 37 3.69 3.84 0.95
CA ALA A 37 4.32 5.18 0.95
C ALA A 37 4.37 5.85 -0.43
N LEU A 38 4.61 5.09 -1.51
CA LEU A 38 4.70 5.61 -2.88
C LEU A 38 3.36 5.63 -3.63
N ASN A 39 2.34 4.95 -3.09
CA ASN A 39 1.02 4.88 -3.70
C ASN A 39 0.25 6.20 -3.48
N ARG A 40 -0.26 6.76 -4.58
CA ARG A 40 -0.90 8.08 -4.61
C ARG A 40 -2.39 8.04 -4.21
N GLY A 41 -2.96 6.87 -3.95
CA GLY A 41 -4.36 6.72 -3.57
C GLY A 41 -5.29 7.27 -4.66
N GLY A 42 -6.12 8.26 -4.31
CA GLY A 42 -7.03 8.91 -5.26
C GLY A 42 -6.34 9.67 -6.39
N ASP A 43 -5.07 10.02 -6.26
CA ASP A 43 -4.26 10.69 -7.29
C ASP A 43 -3.69 9.72 -8.34
N THR A 44 -3.84 8.41 -8.17
CA THR A 44 -3.44 7.43 -9.17
C THR A 44 -4.30 7.58 -10.42
N PRO A 45 -3.73 7.72 -11.64
CA PRO A 45 -4.51 7.77 -12.87
C PRO A 45 -5.08 6.40 -13.23
N CYS A 46 -6.24 6.38 -13.88
CA CYS A 46 -6.90 5.14 -14.28
C CYS A 46 -6.01 4.24 -15.16
N SER A 47 -5.19 4.81 -16.04
CA SER A 47 -4.22 4.11 -16.88
C SER A 47 -3.16 3.34 -16.10
N GLU A 48 -2.83 3.80 -14.90
CA GLU A 48 -1.90 3.16 -13.97
C GLU A 48 -2.63 2.13 -13.11
N TYR A 49 -3.82 2.47 -12.60
CA TYR A 49 -4.62 1.59 -11.74
C TYR A 49 -4.95 0.25 -12.40
N VAL A 50 -5.35 0.25 -13.67
CA VAL A 50 -5.72 -0.98 -14.40
C VAL A 50 -4.54 -1.91 -14.67
N LYS A 51 -3.30 -1.41 -14.55
CA LYS A 51 -2.06 -2.18 -14.73
C LYS A 51 -1.50 -2.73 -13.42
N GLN A 52 -2.03 -2.30 -12.28
CA GLN A 52 -1.61 -2.78 -10.97
C GLN A 52 -2.08 -4.22 -10.73
N ASP A 53 -1.29 -4.98 -9.96
CA ASP A 53 -1.75 -6.25 -9.39
C ASP A 53 -2.83 -6.01 -8.32
N GLN A 54 -3.62 -7.05 -8.00
CA GLN A 54 -4.75 -6.96 -7.07
C GLN A 54 -4.38 -6.43 -5.68
N ASP A 55 -3.21 -6.81 -5.15
CA ASP A 55 -2.76 -6.34 -3.84
C ASP A 55 -2.42 -4.85 -3.88
N THR A 56 -1.75 -4.41 -4.94
CA THR A 56 -1.46 -2.98 -5.14
C THR A 56 -2.75 -2.17 -5.34
N GLN A 57 -3.72 -2.68 -6.09
CA GLN A 57 -5.02 -2.04 -6.25
C GLN A 57 -5.74 -1.87 -4.90
N ARG A 58 -5.70 -2.89 -4.03
CA ARG A 58 -6.24 -2.81 -2.67
C ARG A 58 -5.58 -1.70 -1.86
N VAL A 59 -4.25 -1.60 -1.89
CA VAL A 59 -3.51 -0.51 -1.21
C VAL A 59 -3.91 0.86 -1.76
N THR A 60 -4.04 1.01 -3.08
CA THR A 60 -4.50 2.25 -3.72
C THR A 60 -5.88 2.66 -3.22
N ILE A 61 -6.81 1.71 -3.20
CA ILE A 61 -8.20 1.97 -2.81
C ILE A 61 -8.33 2.22 -1.32
N THR A 62 -7.65 1.44 -0.47
CA THR A 62 -7.61 1.71 0.98
C THR A 62 -7.15 3.14 1.25
N LYS A 63 -6.07 3.58 0.60
CA LYS A 63 -5.61 4.98 0.70
C LYS A 63 -6.63 5.99 0.19
N PHE A 64 -7.24 5.73 -0.97
CA PHE A 64 -8.26 6.60 -1.53
C PHE A 64 -9.45 6.77 -0.57
N VAL A 65 -9.95 5.67 0.01
CA VAL A 65 -11.06 5.71 0.97
C VAL A 65 -10.69 6.57 2.18
N LYS A 66 -9.51 6.36 2.77
CA LYS A 66 -9.01 7.18 3.90
C LYS A 66 -8.91 8.68 3.56
N GLN A 67 -8.41 9.00 2.37
CA GLN A 67 -8.33 10.38 1.89
C GLN A 67 -9.72 11.02 1.74
N GLN A 68 -10.70 10.27 1.21
CA GLN A 68 -12.06 10.73 1.02
C GLN A 68 -12.82 10.92 2.34
N THR A 69 -12.61 10.02 3.30
CA THR A 69 -13.26 10.09 4.62
C THR A 69 -12.53 11.00 5.59
N ASN A 70 -11.31 11.44 5.25
CA ASN A 70 -10.39 12.13 6.15
C ASN A 70 -10.17 11.35 7.46
N ASP A 71 -10.07 10.03 7.34
CA ASP A 71 -9.93 9.10 8.46
C ASP A 71 -8.74 8.17 8.22
N ASP A 72 -7.82 8.11 9.19
CA ASP A 72 -6.63 7.26 9.13
C ASP A 72 -6.88 5.81 9.59
N HIS A 73 -8.05 5.53 10.19
CA HIS A 73 -8.44 4.17 10.57
C HIS A 73 -8.55 3.25 9.35
N GLU A 74 -8.25 1.96 9.55
CA GLU A 74 -8.44 0.99 8.47
C GLU A 74 -9.93 0.86 8.11
N PRO A 75 -10.32 1.15 6.85
CA PRO A 75 -11.68 0.97 6.41
C PRO A 75 -12.06 -0.51 6.42
N ALA A 76 -13.37 -0.79 6.56
CA ALA A 76 -13.86 -2.15 6.47
C ALA A 76 -13.49 -2.79 5.12
N GLY A 77 -13.03 -4.05 5.13
CA GLY A 77 -12.60 -4.75 3.91
C GLY A 77 -13.67 -4.78 2.81
N THR A 78 -14.94 -4.88 3.19
CA THR A 78 -16.08 -4.81 2.26
C THR A 78 -16.21 -3.47 1.54
N VAL A 79 -15.89 -2.36 2.22
CA VAL A 79 -15.88 -1.02 1.61
C VAL A 79 -14.75 -0.93 0.59
N VAL A 80 -13.57 -1.46 0.93
CA VAL A 80 -12.42 -1.50 0.03
C VAL A 80 -12.73 -2.34 -1.22
N ASP A 81 -13.29 -3.55 -1.04
CA ASP A 81 -13.63 -4.45 -2.15
C ASP A 81 -14.68 -3.86 -3.09
N LEU A 82 -15.75 -3.27 -2.54
CA LEU A 82 -16.78 -2.61 -3.34
C LEU A 82 -16.21 -1.42 -4.12
N THR A 83 -15.32 -0.66 -3.48
CA THR A 83 -14.67 0.50 -4.12
C THR A 83 -13.69 0.04 -5.19
N MET A 84 -12.93 -1.04 -4.99
CA MET A 84 -12.08 -1.65 -6.03
C MET A 84 -12.90 -2.05 -7.25
N ALA A 85 -14.02 -2.73 -7.06
CA ALA A 85 -14.90 -3.11 -8.17
C ALA A 85 -15.45 -1.88 -8.91
N SER A 86 -15.91 -0.87 -8.16
CA SER A 86 -16.46 0.36 -8.73
C SER A 86 -15.42 1.14 -9.54
N VAL A 87 -14.23 1.36 -8.97
CA VAL A 87 -13.12 2.04 -9.65
C VAL A 87 -12.60 1.22 -10.83
N GLY A 88 -12.55 -0.10 -10.71
CA GLY A 88 -12.18 -0.99 -11.82
C GLY A 88 -13.12 -0.86 -13.02
N VAL A 89 -14.44 -0.83 -12.78
CA VAL A 89 -15.43 -0.58 -13.84
C VAL A 89 -15.25 0.82 -14.43
N LEU A 90 -15.18 1.85 -13.59
CA LEU A 90 -15.06 3.25 -14.02
C LEU A 90 -13.78 3.49 -14.84
N CYS A 91 -12.63 2.99 -14.39
CA CYS A 91 -11.38 3.10 -15.12
C CYS A 91 -11.33 2.21 -16.37
N GLY A 92 -12.11 1.12 -16.41
CA GLY A 92 -12.24 0.27 -17.60
C GLY A 92 -13.09 0.87 -18.72
N VAL A 93 -14.04 1.75 -18.38
CA VAL A 93 -14.94 2.41 -19.35
C VAL A 93 -14.61 3.87 -19.63
N GLN A 94 -13.79 4.52 -18.80
CA GLN A 94 -13.42 5.91 -18.99
C GLN A 94 -12.60 6.12 -20.28
N ALA A 95 -13.06 7.06 -21.10
CA ALA A 95 -12.38 7.45 -22.34
C ALA A 95 -11.03 8.16 -22.09
N ASN A 96 -10.89 8.85 -20.94
CA ASN A 96 -9.67 9.56 -20.56
C ASN A 96 -8.90 8.74 -19.52
N ALA A 97 -7.82 8.11 -19.96
CA ALA A 97 -7.03 7.21 -19.12
C ALA A 97 -6.19 7.96 -18.06
N ASP A 98 -5.99 9.27 -18.22
CA ASP A 98 -5.21 10.11 -17.31
C ASP A 98 -6.03 10.69 -16.15
N THR A 99 -7.35 10.45 -16.12
CA THR A 99 -8.20 10.91 -15.02
C THR A 99 -7.75 10.24 -13.71
N PRO A 100 -7.43 11.01 -12.66
CA PRO A 100 -7.14 10.47 -11.32
C PRO A 100 -8.36 9.76 -10.74
N ILE A 101 -8.19 8.67 -9.98
CA ILE A 101 -9.29 7.89 -9.38
C ILE A 101 -10.29 8.77 -8.59
N LYS A 102 -9.83 9.79 -7.87
CA LYS A 102 -10.74 10.70 -7.14
C LYS A 102 -11.65 11.55 -8.03
N ASN A 103 -11.26 11.71 -9.29
CA ASN A 103 -11.92 12.51 -10.31
C ASN A 103 -12.48 11.67 -11.47
N ALA A 104 -12.15 10.37 -11.51
CA ALA A 104 -12.98 9.40 -12.20
C ALA A 104 -14.41 9.64 -11.71
N ASP A 105 -15.43 9.37 -12.52
CA ASP A 105 -16.85 9.65 -12.20
C ASP A 105 -17.39 8.79 -11.04
N VAL A 106 -16.77 8.97 -9.87
CA VAL A 106 -16.97 8.37 -8.56
C VAL A 106 -17.83 9.34 -7.74
N ALA A 107 -17.88 10.62 -8.14
CA ALA A 107 -18.80 11.62 -7.62
C ALA A 107 -20.26 11.13 -7.72
N GLY A 108 -20.66 10.44 -8.79
CA GLY A 108 -22.03 9.90 -8.91
C GLY A 108 -22.37 8.70 -8.01
N ILE A 109 -21.37 7.91 -7.57
CA ILE A 109 -21.58 6.72 -6.73
C ILE A 109 -21.41 7.05 -5.23
N PHE A 110 -20.51 7.96 -4.88
CA PHE A 110 -20.19 8.28 -3.48
C PHE A 110 -20.68 9.66 -3.02
N ILE A 111 -20.99 10.59 -3.94
CA ILE A 111 -21.61 11.88 -3.63
C ILE A 111 -22.99 11.94 -4.31
N LYS A 112 -24.02 11.48 -3.61
CA LYS A 112 -25.36 12.01 -3.90
C LYS A 112 -25.34 13.51 -3.56
N LYS A 113 -25.47 14.37 -4.56
CA LYS A 113 -26.09 15.68 -4.33
C LYS A 113 -27.60 15.53 -4.41
#